data_AF-X1TMG0-F1
#
_entry.id   AF-X1TMG0-F1
#
_cell.length_a   1.000
_cell.length_b   1.000
_cell.length_c   1.000
_cell.angle_alpha   90.00
_cell.angle_beta   90.00
_cell.angle_gamma   90.00
#
_symmetry.space_group_name_H-M   'P 1'
#
loop_
_entity.id
_entity.type
_entity.pdbx_description
1 polymer ?
#
loop_
_entity_poly.entity_id
_entity_poly.type
_entity_poly.pdbx_seq_one_letter_code
_entity_poly.pdbx_strand_id
1 'polypeptide(L)'
;MKENRGKLLGAILTMARAWVEAGKPTPKGLPTLGGYEDWVNTIGGILAHGGFTDFLGNLDFMYQQADVETPQWEEFFAAWQEVFGSEPTIVDTVVNSLNENEIMAGSLPDGVNRNPAKLNRSLANSLRRRAGVRYPNGLMVIKCDFKVHHAVPW
;
A
#
# COMPACT_ATOMS: atom_id res chain seq x y z
N MET A 1 -11.48 -31.55 -14.00
CA MET A 1 -11.26 -31.37 -12.54
C MET A 1 -11.87 -32.47 -11.63
N LYS A 2 -12.65 -33.45 -12.11
CA LYS A 2 -13.29 -34.46 -11.23
C LYS A 2 -12.39 -35.63 -10.81
N GLU A 3 -11.37 -35.97 -11.61
CA GLU A 3 -10.64 -37.24 -11.51
C GLU A 3 -9.76 -37.41 -10.25
N ASN A 4 -9.34 -36.32 -9.62
CA ASN A 4 -8.43 -36.37 -8.45
C ASN A 4 -9.03 -35.80 -7.16
N ARG A 5 -10.32 -35.44 -7.15
CA ARG A 5 -10.96 -34.79 -5.99
C ARG A 5 -10.86 -35.64 -4.73
N GLY A 6 -11.14 -36.94 -4.82
CA GLY A 6 -11.09 -37.85 -3.68
C GLY A 6 -9.70 -37.95 -3.06
N LYS A 7 -8.66 -38.08 -3.90
CA LYS A 7 -7.26 -38.14 -3.46
C LYS A 7 -6.81 -36.84 -2.80
N LEU A 8 -7.13 -35.69 -3.40
CA LEU A 8 -6.79 -34.37 -2.86
C LEU A 8 -7.48 -34.10 -1.52
N LEU A 9 -8.78 -34.42 -1.41
CA LEU A 9 -9.51 -34.29 -0.14
C LEU A 9 -8.95 -35.21 0.93
N GLY A 10 -8.63 -36.47 0.58
CA GLY A 10 -7.99 -37.41 1.49
C GLY A 10 -6.66 -36.88 2.02
N ALA A 11 -5.81 -36.33 1.15
CA ALA A 11 -4.53 -35.74 1.55
C ALA A 11 -4.71 -34.53 2.49
N ILE A 12 -5.59 -33.59 2.15
CA ILE A 12 -5.86 -32.39 2.98
C ILE A 12 -6.39 -32.80 4.37
N LEU A 13 -7.36 -33.71 4.42
CA LEU A 13 -7.92 -34.20 5.69
C LEU A 13 -6.88 -34.95 6.53
N THR A 14 -5.97 -35.68 5.88
CA THR A 14 -4.87 -36.39 6.55
C THR A 14 -3.90 -35.40 7.18
N MET A 15 -3.50 -34.36 6.45
CA MET A 15 -2.62 -33.29 6.97
C MET A 15 -3.28 -32.56 8.14
N ALA A 16 -4.56 -32.19 8.00
CA ALA A 16 -5.31 -31.53 9.06
C ALA A 16 -5.40 -32.40 10.32
N ARG A 17 -5.68 -33.69 10.16
CA ARG A 17 -5.77 -34.64 11.27
C ARG A 17 -4.42 -34.82 11.97
N ALA A 18 -3.34 -35.01 11.21
CA ALA A 18 -1.99 -35.13 11.77
C ALA A 18 -1.61 -33.90 12.61
N TRP A 19 -1.91 -32.70 12.11
CA TRP A 19 -1.71 -31.46 12.86
C TRP A 19 -2.51 -31.38 14.16
N VAL A 20 -3.78 -31.84 14.14
CA VAL A 20 -4.62 -31.91 15.35
C VAL A 20 -4.07 -32.92 16.35
N GLU A 21 -3.68 -34.11 15.90
CA GLU A 21 -3.09 -35.16 16.75
C GLU A 21 -1.75 -34.73 17.37
N ALA A 22 -0.99 -33.87 16.67
CA ALA A 22 0.22 -33.24 17.18
C ALA A 22 -0.02 -32.08 18.17
N GLY A 23 -1.27 -31.81 18.54
CA GLY A 23 -1.63 -30.75 19.51
C GLY A 23 -1.76 -29.35 18.89
N LYS A 24 -1.99 -29.26 17.58
CA LYS A 24 -2.17 -28.00 16.84
C LYS A 24 -0.99 -27.02 17.01
N PRO A 25 0.26 -27.44 16.76
CA PRO A 25 1.41 -26.56 16.91
C PRO A 25 1.26 -25.32 16.03
N THR A 26 1.52 -24.14 16.61
CA THR A 26 1.54 -22.86 15.89
C THR A 26 2.97 -22.54 15.44
N PRO A 27 3.25 -22.48 14.14
CA PRO A 27 4.58 -22.15 13.64
C PRO A 27 4.90 -20.69 13.94
N LYS A 28 6.18 -20.42 14.23
CA LYS A 28 6.68 -19.05 14.39
C LYS A 28 6.87 -18.40 13.02
N GLY A 29 6.57 -17.10 12.92
CA GLY A 29 6.84 -16.32 11.71
C GLY A 29 5.80 -16.45 10.61
N LEU A 30 4.55 -16.86 10.94
CA LEU A 30 3.45 -16.73 9.99
C LEU A 30 3.20 -15.24 9.67
N PRO A 31 2.90 -14.90 8.40
CA PRO A 31 2.59 -13.53 8.02
C PRO A 31 1.27 -13.06 8.66
N THR A 32 1.15 -11.76 8.89
CA THR A 32 -0.10 -11.18 9.41
C THR A 32 -1.00 -10.82 8.23
N LEU A 33 -2.25 -11.29 8.26
CA LEU A 33 -3.28 -10.94 7.28
C LEU A 33 -4.46 -10.32 8.04
N GLY A 34 -4.62 -9.01 7.90
CA GLY A 34 -5.58 -8.23 8.70
C GLY A 34 -7.00 -8.81 8.67
N GLY A 35 -7.50 -9.21 9.84
CA GLY A 35 -8.84 -9.78 10.01
C GLY A 35 -8.97 -11.27 9.67
N TYR A 36 -7.86 -11.94 9.35
CA TYR A 36 -7.79 -13.37 9.01
C TYR A 36 -6.73 -14.12 9.81
N GLU A 37 -6.29 -13.57 10.94
CA GLU A 37 -5.19 -14.11 11.76
C GLU A 37 -5.49 -15.54 12.24
N ASP A 38 -6.73 -15.81 12.68
CA ASP A 38 -7.16 -17.15 13.10
C ASP A 38 -7.11 -18.18 11.96
N TRP A 39 -7.47 -17.74 10.75
CA TRP A 39 -7.41 -18.56 9.55
C TRP A 39 -5.96 -18.83 9.16
N VAL A 40 -5.09 -17.80 9.18
CA VAL A 40 -3.65 -17.94 8.92
C VAL A 40 -3.01 -18.91 9.91
N ASN A 41 -3.31 -18.78 11.20
CA ASN A 41 -2.80 -19.68 12.24
C ASN A 41 -3.21 -21.14 11.98
N THR A 42 -4.46 -21.35 11.56
CA THR A 42 -4.98 -22.70 11.29
C THR A 42 -4.35 -23.30 10.03
N ILE A 43 -4.44 -22.61 8.89
CA ILE A 43 -3.95 -23.13 7.61
C ILE A 43 -2.42 -23.19 7.59
N GLY A 44 -1.76 -22.13 8.07
CA GLY A 44 -0.31 -22.07 8.20
C GLY A 44 0.23 -23.14 9.14
N GLY A 45 -0.49 -23.43 10.24
CA GLY A 45 -0.14 -24.52 11.16
C GLY A 45 -0.19 -25.91 10.50
N ILE A 46 -1.28 -26.21 9.78
CA ILE A 46 -1.44 -27.47 9.05
C ILE A 46 -0.32 -27.64 8.00
N LEU A 47 -0.05 -26.59 7.23
CA LEU A 47 0.95 -26.60 6.16
C LEU A 47 2.37 -26.73 6.72
N ALA A 48 2.74 -25.94 7.74
CA ALA A 48 4.05 -26.00 8.36
C ALA A 48 4.31 -27.38 9.01
N HIS A 49 3.30 -27.97 9.64
CA HIS A 49 3.41 -29.33 10.18
C HIS A 49 3.64 -30.38 9.08
N GLY A 50 3.08 -30.17 7.89
CA GLY A 50 3.35 -30.96 6.69
C GLY A 50 4.69 -30.66 6.00
N GLY A 51 5.53 -29.77 6.55
CA GLY A 51 6.83 -29.38 6.00
C GLY A 51 6.78 -28.21 5.00
N PHE A 52 5.62 -27.59 4.79
CA PHE A 52 5.49 -26.44 3.90
C PHE A 52 5.70 -25.14 4.69
N THR A 53 6.87 -24.53 4.54
CA THR A 53 7.28 -23.36 5.35
C THR A 53 7.03 -22.00 4.68
N ASP A 54 6.70 -21.97 3.39
CA ASP A 54 6.54 -20.73 2.60
C ASP A 54 5.06 -20.37 2.36
N PHE A 55 4.21 -20.63 3.35
CA PHE A 55 2.79 -20.27 3.27
C PHE A 55 2.64 -18.75 3.19
N LEU A 56 1.93 -18.27 2.16
CA LEU A 56 1.77 -16.84 1.86
C LEU A 56 3.11 -16.10 1.63
N GLY A 57 4.17 -16.79 1.19
CA GLY A 57 5.46 -16.16 0.88
C GLY A 57 5.40 -15.06 -0.19
N ASN A 58 4.36 -15.07 -1.03
CA ASN A 58 4.12 -14.04 -2.05
C ASN A 58 3.23 -12.88 -1.59
N LEU A 59 2.86 -12.81 -0.30
CA LEU A 59 1.89 -11.83 0.19
C LEU A 59 2.38 -10.38 0.01
N ASP A 60 3.65 -10.10 0.30
CA ASP A 60 4.24 -8.78 0.11
C ASP A 60 4.25 -8.37 -1.36
N PHE A 61 4.57 -9.31 -2.26
CA PHE A 61 4.51 -9.06 -3.70
C PHE A 61 3.08 -8.78 -4.18
N MET A 62 2.09 -9.50 -3.64
CA MET A 62 0.68 -9.21 -3.93
C MET A 62 0.26 -7.83 -3.42
N TYR A 63 0.71 -7.42 -2.22
CA TYR A 63 0.46 -6.07 -1.72
C TYR A 63 1.12 -5.00 -2.59
N GLN A 64 2.36 -5.20 -3.01
CA GLN A 64 3.05 -4.29 -3.93
C GLN A 64 2.36 -4.20 -5.29
N GLN A 65 1.88 -5.32 -5.85
CA GLN A 65 1.11 -5.31 -7.10
C GLN A 65 -0.26 -4.63 -6.95
N ALA A 66 -0.86 -4.71 -5.76
CA ALA A 66 -2.13 -4.06 -5.45
C ALA A 66 -1.96 -2.57 -5.09
N ASP A 67 -0.73 -2.12 -4.78
CA ASP A 67 -0.43 -0.74 -4.44
C ASP A 67 -0.35 0.14 -5.69
N VAL A 68 -1.52 0.60 -6.12
CA VAL A 68 -1.67 1.51 -7.25
C VAL A 68 -1.40 2.97 -6.84
N GLU A 69 -1.48 3.30 -5.55
CA GLU A 69 -1.30 4.68 -5.09
C GLU A 69 0.16 5.08 -4.96
N THR A 70 1.02 4.25 -4.38
CA THR A 70 2.43 4.64 -4.12
C THR A 70 3.18 5.05 -5.39
N PRO A 71 3.13 4.31 -6.51
CA PRO A 71 3.81 4.72 -7.75
C PRO A 71 3.26 6.03 -8.33
N GLN A 72 1.94 6.27 -8.26
CA GLN A 72 1.34 7.51 -8.75
C GLN A 72 1.82 8.73 -7.93
N TRP A 73 1.87 8.59 -6.61
CA TRP A 73 2.36 9.65 -5.74
C TRP A 73 3.87 9.87 -5.88
N GLU A 74 4.62 8.81 -6.11
CA GLU A 74 6.06 8.89 -6.41
C GLU A 74 6.33 9.72 -7.67
N GLU A 75 5.59 9.44 -8.75
CA GLU A 75 5.67 10.19 -10.02
C GLU A 75 5.26 11.67 -9.82
N PHE A 76 4.17 11.90 -9.10
CA PHE A 76 3.70 13.26 -8.79
C PHE A 76 4.74 14.08 -8.02
N PHE A 77 5.40 13.48 -7.01
CA PHE A 77 6.42 14.18 -6.23
C PHE A 77 7.72 14.39 -7.01
N ALA A 78 8.07 13.50 -7.94
CA ALA A 78 9.17 13.72 -8.85
C ALA A 78 8.90 14.97 -9.73
N ALA A 79 7.73 15.03 -10.37
CA ALA A 79 7.32 16.19 -11.16
C ALA A 79 7.23 17.48 -10.33
N TRP A 80 6.70 17.39 -9.10
CA TRP A 80 6.70 18.52 -8.16
C TRP A 80 8.12 19.03 -7.89
N GLN A 81 9.06 18.14 -7.58
CA GLN A 81 10.43 18.53 -7.27
C GLN A 81 11.13 19.18 -8.47
N GLU A 82 10.85 18.74 -9.70
CA GLU A 82 11.36 19.39 -10.90
C GLU A 82 10.84 20.83 -11.06
N VAL A 83 9.58 21.09 -10.68
CA VAL A 83 8.95 22.40 -10.83
C VAL A 83 9.30 23.35 -9.68
N PHE A 84 9.24 22.88 -8.44
CA PHE A 84 9.33 23.71 -7.24
C PHE A 84 10.61 23.47 -6.42
N GLY A 85 11.38 22.44 -6.75
CA GLY A 85 12.54 22.05 -5.95
C GLY A 85 12.13 21.58 -4.56
N SER A 86 12.87 22.05 -3.55
CA SER A 86 12.59 21.82 -2.12
C SER A 86 12.06 23.08 -1.42
N GLU A 87 11.59 24.06 -2.20
CA GLU A 87 11.05 25.29 -1.66
C GLU A 87 9.65 25.06 -1.06
N PRO A 88 9.37 25.60 0.15
CA PRO A 88 8.07 25.48 0.77
C PRO A 88 6.95 26.04 -0.12
N THR A 89 6.02 25.17 -0.54
CA THR A 89 5.01 25.53 -1.54
C THR A 89 3.60 25.31 -1.00
N ILE A 90 2.73 26.31 -1.13
CA ILE A 90 1.32 26.18 -0.74
C ILE A 90 0.52 25.43 -1.82
N VAL A 91 -0.51 24.71 -1.38
CA VAL A 91 -1.37 23.89 -2.28
C VAL A 91 -1.97 24.71 -3.41
N ASP A 92 -2.27 25.99 -3.17
CA ASP A 92 -2.83 26.87 -4.20
C ASP A 92 -1.87 27.08 -5.38
N THR A 93 -0.59 27.36 -5.08
CA THR A 93 0.47 27.48 -6.08
C THR A 93 0.63 26.21 -6.90
N VAL A 94 0.55 25.06 -6.24
CA VAL A 94 0.63 23.74 -6.89
C VAL A 94 -0.55 23.57 -7.85
N VAL A 95 -1.76 23.85 -7.41
CA VAL A 95 -2.97 23.75 -8.24
C VAL A 95 -2.90 24.69 -9.44
N ASN A 96 -2.38 25.90 -9.26
CA ASN A 96 -2.17 26.83 -10.38
C ASN A 96 -1.16 26.27 -11.39
N SER A 97 -0.04 25.71 -10.91
CA SER A 97 0.95 25.08 -11.78
C SER A 97 0.43 23.86 -12.52
N LEU A 98 -0.59 23.14 -12.02
CA LEU A 98 -1.22 22.05 -12.77
C LEU A 98 -1.93 22.54 -14.04
N ASN A 99 -2.30 23.82 -14.12
CA ASN A 99 -2.87 24.39 -15.35
C ASN A 99 -1.80 24.81 -16.36
N GLU A 100 -0.57 25.05 -15.90
CA GLU A 100 0.52 25.60 -16.70
C GLU A 100 1.55 24.54 -17.12
N ASN A 101 1.62 23.42 -16.38
CA ASN A 101 2.59 22.36 -16.60
C ASN A 101 1.89 21.01 -16.89
N GLU A 102 1.91 20.59 -18.15
CA GLU A 102 1.27 19.35 -18.62
C GLU A 102 1.87 18.10 -17.97
N ILE A 103 3.17 18.09 -17.67
CA ILE A 103 3.85 16.95 -17.02
C ILE A 103 3.32 16.80 -15.59
N MET A 104 3.27 17.91 -14.84
CA MET A 104 2.75 17.90 -13.48
C MET A 104 1.25 17.55 -13.46
N ALA A 105 0.47 18.08 -14.41
CA ALA A 105 -0.95 17.75 -14.57
C ALA A 105 -1.17 16.26 -14.87
N GLY A 106 -0.34 15.68 -15.75
CA GLY A 106 -0.38 14.27 -16.13
C GLY A 106 -0.03 13.33 -14.98
N SER A 107 0.90 13.74 -14.12
CA SER A 107 1.33 12.97 -12.94
C SER A 107 0.34 12.98 -11.77
N LEU A 108 -0.79 13.71 -11.88
CA LEU A 108 -1.73 13.85 -10.77
C LEU A 108 -2.42 12.50 -10.43
N PRO A 109 -2.27 11.98 -9.19
CA PRO A 109 -2.80 10.67 -8.81
C PRO A 109 -4.32 10.56 -8.94
N ASP A 110 -4.82 9.39 -9.32
CA ASP A 110 -6.25 9.13 -9.57
C ASP A 110 -7.12 9.34 -8.34
N GLY A 111 -6.55 9.14 -7.14
CA GLY A 111 -7.21 9.39 -5.86
C GLY A 111 -7.45 10.88 -5.57
N VAL A 112 -6.89 11.80 -6.36
CA VAL A 112 -7.11 13.25 -6.22
C VAL A 112 -8.27 13.68 -7.13
N ASN A 113 -9.24 14.38 -6.56
CA ASN A 113 -10.39 14.89 -7.31
C ASN A 113 -9.97 15.99 -8.29
N ARG A 114 -10.03 15.71 -9.59
CA ARG A 114 -9.65 16.65 -10.67
C ARG A 114 -10.66 17.77 -10.94
N ASN A 115 -11.81 17.79 -10.27
CA ASN A 115 -12.77 18.89 -10.41
C ASN A 115 -12.16 20.18 -9.83
N PRO A 116 -12.05 21.28 -10.60
CA PRO A 116 -11.44 22.53 -10.15
C PRO A 116 -11.98 23.05 -8.81
N ALA A 117 -13.28 22.91 -8.56
CA ALA A 117 -13.91 23.37 -7.32
C ALA A 117 -13.53 22.54 -6.08
N LYS A 118 -12.99 21.33 -6.26
CA LYS A 118 -12.64 20.38 -5.19
C LYS A 118 -11.16 20.04 -5.14
N LEU A 119 -10.41 20.34 -6.20
CA LEU A 119 -9.01 19.94 -6.39
C LEU A 119 -8.11 20.40 -5.24
N ASN A 120 -8.16 21.69 -4.89
CA ASN A 120 -7.34 22.24 -3.80
C ASN A 120 -7.57 21.50 -2.47
N ARG A 121 -8.84 21.34 -2.05
CA ARG A 121 -9.20 20.62 -0.82
C ARG A 121 -8.83 19.13 -0.89
N SER A 122 -9.01 18.49 -2.05
CA SER A 122 -8.69 17.09 -2.25
C SER A 122 -7.18 16.84 -2.12
N LEU A 123 -6.38 17.67 -2.81
CA LEU A 123 -4.93 17.58 -2.78
C LEU A 123 -4.38 17.84 -1.37
N ALA A 124 -4.85 18.89 -0.69
CA ALA A 124 -4.45 19.20 0.68
C ALA A 124 -4.71 18.04 1.65
N ASN A 125 -5.86 17.35 1.53
CA ASN A 125 -6.17 16.18 2.35
C ASN A 125 -5.26 15.00 2.03
N SER A 126 -4.97 14.77 0.75
CA SER A 126 -4.10 13.68 0.32
C SER A 126 -2.65 13.89 0.78
N LEU A 127 -2.13 15.12 0.69
CA LEU A 127 -0.80 15.48 1.21
C LEU A 127 -0.73 15.28 2.73
N ARG A 128 -1.78 15.67 3.47
CA ARG A 128 -1.84 15.48 4.93
C ARG A 128 -1.73 14.02 5.35
N ARG A 129 -2.34 13.11 4.60
CA ARG A 129 -2.26 11.67 4.88
C ARG A 129 -0.86 11.09 4.60
N ARG A 130 -0.05 11.79 3.80
CA ARG A 130 1.25 11.36 3.29
C ARG A 130 2.42 12.12 3.90
N ALA A 131 2.14 13.09 4.78
CA ALA A 131 3.17 13.83 5.49
C ALA A 131 4.08 12.89 6.27
N GLY A 132 5.38 12.91 5.98
CA GLY A 132 6.37 12.05 6.61
C GLY A 132 6.50 10.64 6.02
N VAL A 133 5.75 10.31 4.95
CA VAL A 133 5.92 9.05 4.22
C VAL A 133 7.09 9.20 3.24
N ARG A 134 8.02 8.26 3.28
CA ARG A 134 9.17 8.21 2.35
C ARG A 134 8.89 7.28 1.19
N TYR A 135 9.08 7.78 -0.02
CA TYR A 135 8.81 7.08 -1.28
C TYR A 135 10.07 6.38 -1.83
N PRO A 136 9.94 5.41 -2.75
CA PRO A 136 11.08 4.67 -3.31
C PRO A 136 12.14 5.56 -3.98
N ASN A 137 11.73 6.64 -4.66
CA ASN A 137 12.62 7.68 -5.18
C ASN A 137 13.36 8.51 -4.11
N GLY A 138 13.14 8.21 -2.83
CA GLY A 138 13.79 8.87 -1.69
C GLY A 138 13.13 10.19 -1.27
N LEU A 139 12.09 10.64 -1.98
CA LEU A 139 11.35 11.86 -1.65
C LEU A 139 10.39 11.64 -0.49
N MET A 140 10.10 12.73 0.20
CA MET A 140 9.16 12.78 1.32
C MET A 140 8.55 14.17 1.36
N VAL A 141 7.22 14.22 1.39
CA VAL A 141 6.52 15.48 1.64
C VAL A 141 6.39 15.71 3.13
N ILE A 142 6.65 16.93 3.57
CA ILE A 142 6.46 17.36 4.96
C ILE A 142 5.50 18.52 5.02
N LYS A 143 4.97 18.83 6.20
CA LYS A 143 4.16 20.01 6.41
C LYS A 143 5.01 21.01 7.16
N CYS A 144 5.08 22.25 6.67
CA CYS A 144 5.82 23.30 7.35
C CYS A 144 5.08 23.78 8.61
N ASP A 145 5.85 24.18 9.64
CA ASP A 145 5.32 24.69 10.92
C ASP A 145 4.97 26.19 10.88
N PHE A 146 5.10 26.84 9.72
CA PHE A 146 4.76 28.24 9.50
C PHE A 146 3.62 28.41 8.48
N LYS A 147 3.11 29.63 8.35
CA LYS A 147 2.04 29.97 7.41
C LYS A 147 2.49 31.04 6.43
N VAL A 148 2.01 30.93 5.20
CA VAL A 148 2.11 31.94 4.14
C VAL A 148 0.69 32.35 3.78
N HIS A 149 0.33 33.63 3.92
CA HIS A 149 -1.03 34.15 3.64
C HIS A 149 -2.17 33.27 4.21
N HIS A 150 -2.06 32.86 5.47
CA HIS A 150 -2.97 31.96 6.19
C HIS A 150 -3.00 30.48 5.73
N ALA A 151 -2.33 30.12 4.64
CA ALA A 151 -2.15 28.75 4.18
C ALA A 151 -0.87 28.13 4.78
N VAL A 152 -0.85 26.80 4.91
CA VAL A 152 0.34 26.07 5.36
C VAL A 152 1.06 25.48 4.14
N PRO A 153 2.36 25.77 3.94
CA PRO A 153 3.13 25.17 2.86
C PRO A 153 3.54 23.73 3.17
N TRP A 154 3.88 23.00 2.12
CA TRP A 154 4.43 21.66 2.11
C TRP A 154 5.88 21.69 1.66
#